data_AF-H0THL4-F1
#
_entry.id   AF-H0THL4-F1
#
_cell.length_a   1.000
_cell.length_b   1.000
_cell.length_c   1.000
_cell.angle_alpha   90.00
_cell.angle_beta   90.00
_cell.angle_gamma   90.00
#
_symmetry.space_group_name_H-M   'P 1'
#
loop_
_entity.id
_entity.type
_entity.pdbx_description
1 polymer ?
#
loop_
_entity_poly.entity_id
_entity_poly.type
_entity_poly.pdbx_seq_one_letter_code
_entity_poly.pdbx_strand_id
1 'polypeptide(L)'
;MTKSILAAGTFIALLAASTSAQAICVTQFSDQLYGVYKANDGGTYHVRQIGNDVWWSGDSADQRVRNVFHGQIKGNILTGGWLDVPLTDHEFPTNAGQVTVEISADHESFKKLNSPTGPHAASWRRTFSCPDTN
;
A
#
# COMPACT_ATOMS: atom_id res chain seq x y z
N MET A 1 43.24 -3.63 -63.66
CA MET A 1 42.98 -2.30 -63.05
C MET A 1 41.88 -2.46 -62.03
N THR A 2 42.18 -2.05 -60.81
CA THR A 2 41.53 -2.51 -59.57
C THR A 2 40.68 -1.38 -59.00
N LYS A 3 39.40 -1.69 -58.71
CA LYS A 3 38.47 -1.12 -57.69
C LYS A 3 38.29 0.42 -57.64
N SER A 4 37.06 0.93 -57.55
CA SER A 4 36.44 1.15 -56.23
C SER A 4 34.94 1.37 -56.34
N ILE A 5 34.19 0.64 -55.49
CA ILE A 5 32.77 0.80 -55.20
C ILE A 5 32.69 1.56 -53.88
N LEU A 6 31.98 2.69 -53.84
CA LEU A 6 31.56 3.35 -52.60
C LEU A 6 30.06 3.05 -52.41
N ALA A 7 29.75 2.09 -51.56
CA ALA A 7 28.40 1.91 -51.02
C ALA A 7 28.32 2.70 -49.71
N ALA A 8 27.49 3.74 -49.70
CA ALA A 8 27.22 4.55 -48.52
C ALA A 8 26.52 3.69 -47.45
N GLY A 9 27.17 3.55 -46.30
CA GLY A 9 26.65 2.78 -45.16
C GLY A 9 25.44 3.48 -44.53
N THR A 10 24.33 2.77 -44.44
CA THR A 10 23.17 3.19 -43.65
C THR A 10 23.36 2.67 -42.22
N PHE A 11 23.61 3.57 -41.27
CA PHE A 11 23.62 3.25 -39.85
C PHE A 11 22.17 3.11 -39.38
N ILE A 12 21.70 1.88 -39.18
CA ILE A 12 20.43 1.62 -38.48
C ILE A 12 20.74 1.63 -36.98
N ALA A 13 20.34 2.71 -36.30
CA ALA A 13 20.35 2.75 -34.85
C ALA A 13 19.30 1.77 -34.31
N LEU A 14 19.74 0.66 -33.71
CA LEU A 14 18.87 -0.20 -32.92
C LEU A 14 18.40 0.60 -31.70
N LEU A 15 17.16 1.07 -31.73
CA LEU A 15 16.44 1.49 -30.54
C LEU A 15 16.25 0.25 -29.67
N ALA A 16 17.10 0.09 -28.66
CA ALA A 16 16.83 -0.84 -27.57
C ALA A 16 15.57 -0.33 -26.86
N ALA A 17 14.41 -0.89 -27.20
CA ALA A 17 13.21 -0.73 -26.41
C ALA A 17 13.53 -1.29 -25.02
N SER A 18 13.68 -0.41 -24.05
CA SER A 18 13.79 -0.79 -22.65
C SER A 18 12.44 -1.39 -22.25
N THR A 19 12.30 -2.70 -22.40
CA THR A 19 11.21 -3.44 -21.78
C THR A 19 11.49 -3.41 -20.29
N SER A 20 10.97 -2.40 -19.59
CA SER A 20 10.92 -2.46 -18.14
C SER A 20 10.18 -3.75 -17.77
N ALA A 21 10.83 -4.59 -16.98
CA ALA A 21 10.23 -5.82 -16.49
C ALA A 21 9.05 -5.46 -15.57
N GLN A 22 7.86 -5.35 -16.15
CA GLN A 22 6.62 -5.21 -15.38
C GLN A 22 6.18 -6.59 -14.93
N ALA A 23 6.75 -7.08 -13.84
CA ALA A 23 6.35 -8.35 -13.26
C ALA A 23 6.45 -8.28 -11.73
N ILE A 24 5.42 -7.75 -11.08
CA ILE A 24 5.12 -8.06 -9.67
C ILE A 24 3.61 -8.29 -9.44
N CYS A 25 2.74 -7.78 -10.31
CA CYS A 25 1.29 -7.80 -10.11
C CYS A 25 0.59 -8.60 -11.23
N VAL A 26 0.67 -9.92 -11.21
CA VAL A 26 0.10 -10.77 -12.30
C VAL A 26 -1.35 -11.20 -12.04
N THR A 27 -1.99 -10.67 -10.99
CA THR A 27 -3.38 -10.97 -10.65
C THR A 27 -4.19 -9.69 -10.61
N GLN A 28 -5.20 -9.60 -11.48
CA GLN A 28 -6.31 -8.67 -11.33
C GLN A 28 -7.06 -9.05 -10.04
N PHE A 29 -6.77 -8.35 -8.95
CA PHE A 29 -7.58 -8.43 -7.75
C PHE A 29 -8.65 -7.36 -7.82
N SER A 30 -9.90 -7.69 -7.48
CA SER A 30 -10.92 -6.71 -7.12
C SER A 30 -10.63 -6.01 -5.79
N ASP A 31 -9.52 -6.37 -5.13
CA ASP A 31 -9.07 -5.85 -3.84
C ASP A 31 -8.52 -4.43 -4.02
N GLN A 32 -9.43 -3.45 -4.08
CA GLN A 32 -9.08 -2.07 -4.33
C GLN A 32 -8.18 -1.48 -3.25
N LEU A 33 -8.18 -2.00 -2.03
CA LEU A 33 -7.41 -1.45 -0.89
C LEU A 33 -5.99 -2.02 -0.71
N TYR A 34 -5.54 -2.93 -1.57
CA TYR A 34 -4.19 -3.49 -1.45
C TYR A 34 -3.12 -2.40 -1.61
N GLY A 35 -2.20 -2.33 -0.65
CA GLY A 35 -1.08 -1.40 -0.79
C GLY A 35 -0.30 -1.12 0.48
N VAL A 36 0.64 -0.20 0.34
CA VAL A 36 1.34 0.42 1.46
C VAL A 36 0.81 1.83 1.65
N TYR A 37 0.53 2.18 2.90
CA TYR A 37 -0.07 3.44 3.30
C TYR A 37 0.84 4.16 4.30
N LYS A 38 0.97 5.47 4.15
CA LYS A 38 1.60 6.34 5.13
C LYS A 38 0.54 7.01 5.98
N ALA A 39 0.70 6.93 7.30
CA ALA A 39 -0.21 7.53 8.25
C ALA A 39 0.29 8.89 8.75
N ASN A 40 -0.64 9.71 9.25
CA ASN A 40 -0.34 11.03 9.81
C ASN A 40 0.37 11.01 11.18
N ASP A 41 0.47 9.84 11.83
CA ASP A 41 1.29 9.63 13.02
C ASP A 41 2.74 9.21 12.68
N GLY A 42 3.09 9.19 11.39
CA GLY A 42 4.38 8.77 10.89
C GLY A 42 4.52 7.25 10.72
N GLY A 43 3.50 6.45 11.06
CA GLY A 43 3.52 5.01 10.85
C GLY A 43 3.41 4.59 9.38
N THR A 44 3.86 3.37 9.07
CA THR A 44 3.76 2.76 7.72
C THR A 44 2.93 1.49 7.81
N TYR A 45 1.85 1.43 7.03
CA TYR A 45 0.81 0.40 7.12
C TYR A 45 0.76 -0.43 5.85
N HIS A 46 0.78 -1.74 5.99
CA HIS A 46 0.64 -2.70 4.91
C HIS A 46 -0.76 -3.26 4.95
N VAL A 47 -1.52 -3.07 3.88
CA VAL A 47 -2.96 -3.33 3.84
C VAL A 47 -3.25 -4.44 2.84
N ARG A 48 -4.05 -5.42 3.25
CA ARG A 48 -4.58 -6.47 2.39
C ARG A 48 -6.08 -6.57 2.56
N GLN A 49 -6.78 -6.61 1.44
CA GLN A 49 -8.19 -6.95 1.37
C GLN A 49 -8.34 -8.37 0.80
N ILE A 50 -9.36 -9.10 1.26
CA ILE A 50 -9.84 -10.35 0.69
C ILE A 50 -11.37 -10.30 0.76
N GLY A 51 -12.03 -10.05 -0.38
CA GLY A 51 -13.47 -9.82 -0.38
C GLY A 51 -13.82 -8.57 0.43
N ASN A 52 -14.67 -8.70 1.46
CA ASN A 52 -15.00 -7.59 2.35
C ASN A 52 -14.09 -7.49 3.57
N ASP A 53 -13.27 -8.50 3.84
CA ASP A 53 -12.36 -8.48 4.98
C ASP A 53 -11.08 -7.69 4.63
N VAL A 54 -10.62 -6.89 5.57
CA VAL A 54 -9.40 -6.08 5.45
C VAL A 54 -8.54 -6.31 6.67
N TRP A 55 -7.26 -6.54 6.42
CA TRP A 55 -6.21 -6.62 7.42
C TRP A 55 -5.19 -5.52 7.18
N TRP A 56 -4.62 -5.01 8.26
CA TRP A 56 -3.37 -4.28 8.15
C TRP A 56 -2.39 -4.63 9.26
N SER A 57 -1.11 -4.42 8.96
CA SER A 57 -0.05 -4.31 9.95
C SER A 57 0.71 -3.00 9.72
N GLY A 58 0.75 -2.15 10.74
CA GLY A 58 1.43 -0.86 10.70
C GLY A 58 2.55 -0.78 11.71
N ASP A 59 3.75 -0.45 11.26
CA ASP A 59 4.86 -0.14 12.16
C ASP A 59 4.79 1.32 12.58
N SER A 60 4.92 1.58 13.88
CA SER A 60 5.04 2.94 14.42
C SER A 60 6.27 3.64 13.86
N ALA A 61 6.27 4.98 13.84
CA ALA A 61 7.39 5.76 13.32
C ALA A 61 8.72 5.44 14.03
N ASP A 62 8.67 5.14 15.33
CA ASP A 62 9.80 4.79 16.18
C ASP A 62 10.10 3.27 16.21
N GLN A 63 9.34 2.45 15.48
CA GLN A 63 9.49 1.00 15.35
C GLN A 63 9.39 0.23 16.69
N ARG A 64 8.73 0.80 17.70
CA ARG A 64 8.53 0.17 19.01
C ARG A 64 7.27 -0.69 19.07
N VAL A 65 6.28 -0.37 18.24
CA VAL A 65 4.96 -1.01 18.23
C VAL A 65 4.55 -1.33 16.80
N ARG A 66 3.90 -2.48 16.64
CA ARG A 66 3.15 -2.84 15.45
C ARG A 66 1.65 -2.78 15.74
N ASN A 67 0.96 -1.87 15.09
CA ASN A 67 -0.49 -1.83 15.09
C ASN A 67 -1.03 -2.90 14.13
N VAL A 68 -1.89 -3.80 14.61
CA VAL A 68 -2.57 -4.79 13.76
C VAL A 68 -4.07 -4.55 13.79
N PHE A 69 -4.71 -4.82 12.66
CA PHE A 69 -6.15 -4.65 12.49
C PHE A 69 -6.74 -5.77 11.65
N HIS A 70 -7.98 -6.11 11.98
CA HIS A 70 -8.88 -6.86 11.10
C HIS A 70 -10.28 -6.26 11.19
N GLY A 71 -10.92 -6.08 10.04
CA GLY A 71 -12.26 -5.54 9.96
C GLY A 71 -12.93 -5.82 8.63
N GLN A 72 -14.14 -5.29 8.47
CA GLN A 72 -14.99 -5.53 7.32
C GLN A 72 -15.49 -4.25 6.68
N ILE A 73 -15.52 -4.26 5.35
CA ILE A 73 -16.06 -3.19 4.51
C ILE A 73 -17.58 -3.35 4.38
N LYS A 74 -18.30 -2.24 4.57
CA LYS A 74 -19.72 -2.06 4.22
C LYS A 74 -19.91 -0.71 3.54
N GLY A 75 -20.09 -0.73 2.22
CA GLY A 75 -20.07 0.51 1.42
C GLY A 75 -18.68 1.12 1.43
N ASN A 76 -18.56 2.40 1.80
CA ASN A 76 -17.29 3.09 1.97
C ASN A 76 -16.78 3.09 3.43
N ILE A 77 -17.37 2.27 4.31
CA ILE A 77 -17.02 2.22 5.73
C ILE A 77 -16.31 0.90 6.04
N LEU A 78 -15.13 1.00 6.65
CA LEU A 78 -14.39 -0.13 7.20
C LEU A 78 -14.45 -0.06 8.73
N THR A 79 -14.96 -1.11 9.36
CA THR A 79 -15.06 -1.22 10.83
C THR A 79 -14.40 -2.49 11.30
N GLY A 80 -13.65 -2.44 12.39
CA GLY A 80 -12.95 -3.62 12.91
C GLY A 80 -12.25 -3.40 14.23
N GLY A 81 -11.61 -4.47 14.68
CA GLY A 81 -10.79 -4.49 15.89
C GLY A 81 -9.34 -4.18 15.56
N TRP A 82 -8.66 -3.52 16.48
CA TRP A 82 -7.24 -3.21 16.41
C TRP A 82 -6.56 -3.45 17.75
N LEU A 83 -5.26 -3.70 17.70
CA LEU A 83 -4.39 -3.72 18.89
C LEU A 83 -2.94 -3.41 18.53
N ASP A 84 -2.20 -2.94 19.52
CA ASP A 84 -0.77 -2.69 19.47
C ASP A 84 0.00 -3.92 19.94
N VAL A 85 0.90 -4.42 19.11
CA VAL A 85 1.83 -5.51 19.41
C VAL A 85 3.20 -4.89 19.72
N PRO A 86 3.79 -5.16 20.90
CA PRO A 86 5.12 -4.65 21.21
C PRO A 86 6.17 -5.34 20.33
N LEU A 87 7.10 -4.56 19.77
CA LEU A 87 8.23 -5.07 18.97
C LEU A 87 9.55 -5.09 19.75
N THR A 88 9.57 -4.48 20.94
CA THR A 88 10.72 -4.45 21.84
C THR A 88 10.36 -5.07 23.18
N ASP A 89 11.37 -5.46 23.95
CA ASP A 89 11.25 -6.03 25.30
C ASP A 89 11.04 -4.99 26.41
N HIS A 90 11.10 -3.70 26.09
CA HIS A 90 10.74 -2.61 27.01
C HIS A 90 9.22 -2.44 27.13
N GLU A 91 8.74 -2.16 28.36
CA GLU A 91 7.35 -1.73 28.58
C GLU A 91 7.01 -0.53 27.69
N PHE A 92 6.01 -0.72 26.84
CA PHE A 92 5.41 0.33 26.03
C PHE A 92 3.90 0.24 26.20
N PRO A 93 3.19 1.37 26.37
CA PRO A 93 1.73 1.33 26.46
C PRO A 93 1.16 0.80 25.15
N THR A 94 0.64 -0.43 25.19
CA THR A 94 -0.11 -1.05 24.10
C THR A 94 -1.59 -0.81 24.33
N ASN A 95 -2.30 -0.39 23.29
CA ASN A 95 -3.74 -0.21 23.35
C ASN A 95 -4.45 -1.19 22.43
N ALA A 96 -5.76 -1.34 22.61
CA ALA A 96 -6.63 -2.11 21.74
C ALA A 96 -8.03 -1.51 21.75
N GLY A 97 -8.82 -1.83 20.73
CA GLY A 97 -10.21 -1.40 20.69
C GLY A 97 -10.87 -1.61 19.33
N GLN A 98 -11.94 -0.86 19.09
CA GLN A 98 -12.62 -0.80 17.81
C GLN A 98 -12.27 0.50 17.10
N VAL A 99 -12.25 0.47 15.77
CA VAL A 99 -12.11 1.67 14.95
C VAL A 99 -13.04 1.60 13.75
N THR A 100 -13.62 2.75 13.40
CA THR A 100 -14.33 2.96 12.15
C THR A 100 -13.52 3.94 11.31
N VAL A 101 -13.21 3.54 10.08
CA VAL A 101 -12.55 4.38 9.08
C VAL A 101 -13.43 4.48 7.84
N GLU A 102 -13.46 5.68 7.27
CA GLU A 102 -14.04 5.96 5.97
C GLU A 102 -12.98 5.76 4.89
N ILE A 103 -13.36 5.05 3.83
CA ILE A 103 -12.57 4.82 2.63
C ILE A 103 -12.90 5.94 1.64
N SER A 104 -11.87 6.59 1.07
CA SER A 104 -12.09 7.61 0.05
C SER A 104 -12.63 7.00 -1.24
N ALA A 105 -13.38 7.79 -2.02
CA ALA A 105 -14.00 7.32 -3.26
C ALA A 105 -12.98 6.84 -4.32
N ASP A 106 -11.76 7.37 -4.29
CA ASP A 106 -10.64 6.94 -5.13
C ASP A 106 -9.87 5.73 -4.55
N HIS A 107 -10.28 5.24 -3.36
CA HIS A 107 -9.63 4.18 -2.59
C HIS A 107 -8.18 4.49 -2.15
N GLU A 108 -7.66 5.69 -2.43
CA GLU A 108 -6.27 6.06 -2.15
C GLU A 108 -6.03 6.47 -0.69
N SER A 109 -7.07 6.61 0.12
CA SER A 109 -6.92 7.04 1.51
C SER A 109 -7.99 6.50 2.45
N PHE A 110 -7.62 6.46 3.73
CA PHE A 110 -8.53 6.21 4.84
C PHE A 110 -8.57 7.42 5.77
N LYS A 111 -9.74 7.67 6.36
CA LYS A 111 -9.95 8.68 7.40
C LYS A 111 -10.65 8.05 8.60
N LYS A 112 -10.03 8.14 9.78
CA LYS A 112 -10.66 7.72 11.03
C LYS A 112 -11.89 8.60 11.29
N LEU A 113 -13.05 7.97 11.48
CA LEU A 113 -14.25 8.65 11.94
C LEU A 113 -14.21 8.85 13.45
N ASN A 114 -15.16 9.60 14.01
CA ASN A 114 -15.28 9.76 15.46
C ASN A 114 -15.46 8.39 16.12
N SER A 115 -14.36 7.89 16.66
CA SER A 115 -14.31 6.67 17.45
C SER A 115 -13.74 7.06 18.81
N PRO A 116 -14.43 6.76 19.93
CA PRO A 116 -13.94 7.09 21.27
C PRO A 116 -12.62 6.37 21.60
N THR A 117 -12.26 5.35 20.82
CA THR A 117 -10.98 4.63 20.87
C THR A 117 -10.43 4.46 19.44
N GLY A 118 -9.13 4.30 19.27
CA GLY A 118 -8.54 4.07 17.96
C GLY A 118 -7.01 4.10 17.99
N PRO A 119 -6.33 3.57 16.96
CA PRO A 119 -4.89 3.76 16.81
C PRO A 119 -4.57 5.26 16.77
N HIS A 120 -3.34 5.64 17.10
CA HIS A 120 -2.92 7.04 17.08
C HIS A 120 -3.15 7.69 15.70
N ALA A 121 -2.82 6.97 14.61
CA ALA A 121 -3.17 7.33 13.25
C ALA A 121 -4.66 7.71 13.10
N ALA A 122 -4.90 8.81 12.38
CA ALA A 122 -6.24 9.32 12.06
C ALA A 122 -6.48 9.47 10.55
N SER A 123 -5.43 9.47 9.74
CA SER A 123 -5.53 9.41 8.29
C SER A 123 -4.37 8.62 7.70
N TRP A 124 -4.65 7.96 6.58
CA TRP A 124 -3.70 7.13 5.84
C TRP A 124 -3.80 7.47 4.36
N ARG A 125 -2.66 7.66 3.70
CA ARG A 125 -2.58 7.87 2.25
C ARG A 125 -1.77 6.75 1.62
N ARG A 126 -2.29 6.12 0.58
CA ARG A 126 -1.58 5.09 -0.16
C ARG A 126 -0.36 5.70 -0.85
N THR A 127 0.78 5.02 -0.71
CA THR A 127 2.05 5.37 -1.34
C THR A 127 2.51 4.30 -2.32
N PHE A 128 1.89 3.12 -2.28
CA PHE A 128 2.14 2.04 -3.21
C PHE A 128 0.86 1.23 -3.40
N SER A 129 0.50 0.99 -4.65
CA SER A 129 -0.47 0.01 -5.12
C SER A 129 0.14 -0.80 -6.26
N CYS A 130 -0.46 -1.96 -6.54
CA CYS A 130 -0.29 -2.59 -7.84
C CYS A 130 -1.12 -1.80 -8.88
N PRO A 131 -0.58 -1.50 -10.08
CA PRO A 131 -1.31 -0.79 -11.14
C PRO A 131 -2.61 -1.47 -11.59
N ASP A 132 -2.75 -2.77 -11.31
CA ASP A 132 -3.88 -3.59 -11.77
C ASP A 132 -5.09 -3.60 -10.82
N THR A 133 -5.11 -2.74 -9.81
CA THR A 133 -6.32 -2.46 -9.03
C THR A 133 -7.20 -1.49 -9.82
N ASN A 134 -8.19 -2.02 -10.52
CA ASN A 134 -9.18 -1.24 -11.30
C ASN A 134 -9.94 -0.22 -10.44
#